data_AF-A0A9D9AMH0-F1
#
_entry.id   AF-A0A9D9AMH0-F1
#
_cell.length_a   1.000
_cell.length_b   1.000
_cell.length_c   1.000
_cell.angle_alpha   90.00
_cell.angle_beta   90.00
_cell.angle_gamma   90.00
#
_symmetry.space_group_name_H-M   'P 1'
#
loop_
_entity.id
_entity.type
_entity.pdbx_description
1 polymer ?
#
loop_
_entity_poly.entity_id
_entity_poly.type
_entity_poly.pdbx_seq_one_letter_code
_entity_poly.pdbx_strand_id
1 'polypeptide(L)'
;MAGGSQAVETEAEIAISASELAIPESVYTEERSLADLRSGMDAFVLSPSQTRQRIDFELPPNAAATEAWLRLAARPASETTTGLIHVSVNGGDPITIRPQARAMEARFALYSDDVRAGANTLDIEFSTEMATAGWIVDASRSQLRLSLQREDRIAALDELEETLASDFAAMRRVALISEDNSERATAESLIAQGIALRAGAVPLFTHDVENADLIVHIAEFDALPEDDRAALRNTAGASGPEIAFRNDGTPELIITGRNAEETTAAARLLAARSFEGYQSHFLAADAISASSLGMRQARDARNMAREADLRTFATSGLPFSADQGSRTAVQIVGNGAEDRFGALSVLARAALTSGEAWLYAWYGDGQQVVPSDHNLLVIGPNSTDFAVIDQNAPAELRAALRAAARSQGDSGMMRLAAAAYADDNSAADSNENAPNIGVASLFEDRAQAGRWIGTLTAPSEASFEAAGRSLARSNLWGSLEGRAAVWSTRGVTPLDYSVSAPTLQERAQEFALDHTRDAAFILFGLAFFMLLRGMWHRRRRVNAS
;
A
#
# COMPACT_ATOMS: atom_id res chain seq x y z
N MET A 1 -14.46 -81.28 -30.78
CA MET A 1 -13.26 -80.60 -30.25
C MET A 1 -13.57 -79.11 -30.17
N ALA A 2 -13.40 -78.52 -28.97
CA ALA A 2 -13.42 -77.09 -28.59
C ALA A 2 -14.69 -76.28 -28.96
N GLY A 3 -15.38 -75.58 -28.05
CA GLY A 3 -14.90 -74.56 -27.09
C GLY A 3 -14.81 -73.22 -27.85
N GLY A 4 -15.46 -72.10 -27.52
CA GLY A 4 -15.68 -71.40 -26.26
C GLY A 4 -15.69 -69.88 -26.57
N SER A 5 -16.32 -69.09 -25.70
CA SER A 5 -16.59 -67.63 -25.73
C SER A 5 -15.36 -66.70 -25.87
N GLN A 6 -15.54 -65.52 -26.50
CA GLN A 6 -14.96 -64.17 -26.25
C GLN A 6 -15.47 -63.23 -27.38
N ALA A 7 -16.22 -62.13 -27.20
CA ALA A 7 -16.07 -60.91 -26.40
C ALA A 7 -14.80 -60.09 -26.71
N VAL A 8 -15.01 -58.78 -26.93
CA VAL A 8 -14.07 -57.65 -26.97
C VAL A 8 -13.52 -57.26 -28.36
N GLU A 9 -14.04 -56.15 -28.91
CA GLU A 9 -13.23 -54.96 -29.27
C GLU A 9 -14.16 -53.86 -29.80
N THR A 10 -14.57 -53.00 -28.85
CA THR A 10 -15.17 -51.69 -29.09
C THR A 10 -14.10 -50.69 -28.69
N GLU A 11 -13.18 -50.37 -29.60
CA GLU A 11 -12.11 -49.39 -29.39
C GLU A 11 -11.91 -48.56 -30.66
N ALA A 12 -12.77 -47.54 -30.85
CA ALA A 12 -12.50 -46.42 -31.76
C ALA A 12 -13.47 -45.25 -31.55
N GLU A 13 -13.98 -45.03 -30.33
CA GLU A 13 -14.89 -43.91 -30.05
C GLU A 13 -14.77 -43.41 -28.60
N ILE A 14 -13.56 -43.13 -28.11
CA ILE A 14 -13.32 -42.22 -26.98
C ILE A 14 -11.97 -41.52 -27.23
N ALA A 15 -11.98 -40.48 -28.06
CA ALA A 15 -10.88 -39.52 -28.17
C ALA A 15 -11.46 -38.09 -28.15
N ILE A 16 -12.35 -37.84 -27.19
CA ILE A 16 -12.73 -36.50 -26.75
C ILE A 16 -12.85 -36.60 -25.23
N SER A 17 -11.84 -36.10 -24.52
CA SER A 17 -11.86 -35.60 -23.12
C SER A 17 -10.51 -35.87 -22.46
N ALA A 18 -9.63 -34.87 -22.54
CA ALA A 18 -8.60 -34.52 -21.55
C ALA A 18 -7.60 -33.53 -22.17
N SER A 19 -8.10 -32.42 -22.71
CA SER A 19 -7.40 -31.14 -22.54
C SER A 19 -8.11 -30.43 -21.40
N GLU A 20 -8.04 -31.05 -20.22
CA GLU A 20 -8.21 -30.35 -18.97
C GLU A 20 -6.97 -29.45 -18.89
N LEU A 21 -7.17 -28.16 -19.16
CA LEU A 21 -6.18 -27.11 -19.00
C LEU A 21 -5.68 -27.21 -17.56
N ALA A 22 -4.57 -27.91 -17.35
CA ALA A 22 -3.91 -27.99 -16.06
C ALA A 22 -3.67 -26.56 -15.58
N ILE A 23 -4.39 -26.17 -14.53
CA ILE A 23 -4.11 -24.94 -13.79
C ILE A 23 -2.64 -25.10 -13.36
N PRO A 24 -1.72 -24.18 -13.73
CA PRO A 24 -0.37 -24.25 -13.22
C PRO A 24 -0.47 -24.26 -11.69
N GLU A 25 0.03 -25.34 -11.09
CA GLU A 25 0.03 -25.63 -9.66
C GLU A 25 0.93 -24.60 -8.96
N SER A 26 0.42 -23.38 -8.86
CA SER A 26 1.12 -22.23 -8.34
C SER A 26 0.78 -22.15 -6.86
N VAL A 27 1.70 -22.67 -6.04
CA VAL A 27 1.68 -22.47 -4.61
C VAL A 27 2.26 -21.09 -4.32
N TYR A 28 1.45 -20.19 -3.77
CA TYR A 28 1.86 -18.86 -3.37
C TYR A 28 2.13 -18.85 -1.87
N THR A 29 3.35 -18.51 -1.47
CA THR A 29 3.66 -18.31 -0.05
C THR A 29 3.78 -16.83 0.24
N GLU A 30 3.03 -16.36 1.23
CA GLU A 30 3.05 -14.96 1.65
C GLU A 30 3.14 -14.85 3.17
N GLU A 31 3.86 -13.83 3.64
CA GLU A 31 4.04 -13.51 5.05
C GLU A 31 3.53 -12.10 5.33
N ARG A 32 2.67 -11.97 6.34
CA ARG A 32 2.11 -10.68 6.78
C ARG A 32 2.33 -10.48 8.26
N SER A 33 2.66 -9.25 8.67
CA SER A 33 2.71 -8.94 10.10
C SER A 33 1.29 -8.85 10.67
N LEU A 34 1.13 -9.15 11.96
CA LEU A 34 -0.18 -8.99 12.60
C LEU A 34 -0.61 -7.52 12.68
N ALA A 35 0.34 -6.59 12.64
CA ALA A 35 0.07 -5.16 12.57
C ALA A 35 -0.48 -4.73 11.19
N ASP A 36 -0.10 -5.42 10.11
CA ASP A 36 -0.61 -5.13 8.77
C ASP A 36 -2.05 -5.62 8.59
N LEU A 37 -2.37 -6.81 9.10
CA LEU A 37 -3.72 -7.40 9.05
C LEU A 37 -4.73 -6.61 9.89
N ARG A 38 -4.25 -5.84 10.87
CA ARG A 38 -5.09 -4.98 11.69
C ARG A 38 -4.45 -3.61 11.86
N SER A 39 -4.86 -2.69 10.99
CA SER A 39 -4.36 -1.31 10.98
C SER A 39 -4.39 -0.67 12.38
N GLY A 40 -3.27 -0.03 12.75
CA GLY A 40 -3.12 0.71 14.01
C GLY A 40 -2.81 -0.14 15.25
N MET A 41 -2.40 -1.41 15.09
CA MET A 41 -2.03 -2.28 16.20
C MET A 41 -0.54 -2.68 16.13
N ASP A 42 0.36 -1.87 16.70
CA ASP A 42 1.78 -2.25 16.80
C ASP A 42 2.04 -3.31 17.88
N ALA A 43 1.26 -3.27 18.95
CA ALA A 43 1.32 -4.22 20.05
C ALA A 43 -0.04 -4.32 20.77
N PHE A 44 -0.29 -5.44 21.43
CA PHE A 44 -1.48 -5.64 22.27
C PHE A 44 -1.17 -6.41 23.54
N VAL A 45 -2.02 -6.26 24.55
CA VAL A 45 -1.87 -6.91 25.86
C VAL A 45 -2.85 -8.06 25.98
N LEU A 46 -2.32 -9.22 26.35
CA LEU A 46 -3.09 -10.40 26.74
C LEU A 46 -3.01 -10.55 28.27
N SER A 47 -4.12 -10.38 28.96
CA SER A 47 -4.18 -10.34 30.43
C SER A 47 -5.51 -10.90 30.94
N PRO A 48 -5.69 -11.12 32.25
CA PRO A 48 -6.99 -11.54 32.79
C PRO A 48 -8.14 -10.57 32.49
N SER A 49 -7.85 -9.28 32.24
CA SER A 49 -8.84 -8.28 31.83
C SER A 49 -9.03 -8.19 30.31
N GLN A 50 -8.08 -8.68 29.54
CA GLN A 50 -8.12 -8.73 28.07
C GLN A 50 -7.63 -10.11 27.64
N THR A 51 -8.49 -11.11 27.81
CA THR A 51 -8.12 -12.52 27.67
C THR A 51 -8.00 -12.94 26.22
N ARG A 52 -8.63 -12.23 25.27
CA ARG A 52 -8.64 -12.62 23.87
C ARG A 52 -8.34 -11.43 22.97
N GLN A 53 -7.50 -11.67 21.98
CA GLN A 53 -7.28 -10.78 20.85
C GLN A 53 -7.74 -11.48 19.58
N ARG A 54 -8.59 -10.79 18.81
CA ARG A 54 -9.10 -11.24 17.52
C ARG A 54 -8.42 -10.48 16.38
N ILE A 55 -7.97 -11.22 15.38
CA ILE A 55 -7.36 -10.68 14.16
C ILE A 55 -8.08 -11.33 12.99
N ASP A 56 -8.82 -10.53 12.24
CA ASP A 56 -9.54 -11.00 11.06
C ASP A 56 -8.63 -10.86 9.83
N PHE A 57 -8.76 -11.77 8.89
CA PHE A 57 -8.03 -11.71 7.61
C PHE A 57 -8.82 -12.39 6.50
N GLU A 58 -8.60 -11.99 5.26
CA GLU A 58 -9.33 -12.49 4.09
C GLU A 58 -8.42 -13.22 3.10
N LEU A 59 -8.95 -14.33 2.57
CA LEU A 59 -8.37 -15.09 1.47
C LEU A 59 -9.25 -14.99 0.22
N PRO A 60 -8.68 -15.09 -0.99
CA PRO A 60 -9.46 -15.12 -2.22
C PRO A 60 -10.49 -16.27 -2.22
N PRO A 61 -11.64 -16.12 -2.88
CA PRO A 61 -12.72 -17.13 -2.88
C PRO A 61 -12.29 -18.48 -3.48
N ASN A 62 -11.25 -18.47 -4.31
CA ASN A 62 -10.70 -19.62 -5.02
C ASN A 62 -9.33 -20.10 -4.47
N ALA A 63 -9.00 -19.73 -3.24
CA ALA A 63 -7.74 -20.11 -2.58
C ALA A 63 -7.96 -21.09 -1.43
N ALA A 64 -7.15 -22.15 -1.41
CA ALA A 64 -7.06 -23.10 -0.30
C ALA A 64 -5.69 -23.01 0.37
N ALA A 65 -5.66 -23.04 1.71
CA ALA A 65 -4.43 -23.04 2.47
C ALA A 65 -3.83 -24.45 2.52
N THR A 66 -2.60 -24.60 2.04
CA THR A 66 -1.83 -25.85 2.13
C THR A 66 -0.94 -25.88 3.37
N GLU A 67 -0.46 -24.72 3.80
CA GLU A 67 0.30 -24.57 5.04
C GLU A 67 -0.03 -23.25 5.72
N ALA A 68 -0.05 -23.25 7.05
CA ALA A 68 -0.22 -22.04 7.85
C ALA A 68 0.78 -22.05 9.01
N TRP A 69 1.51 -20.95 9.20
CA TRP A 69 2.49 -20.81 10.28
C TRP A 69 2.31 -19.47 10.98
N LEU A 70 2.39 -19.48 12.31
CA LEU A 70 2.43 -18.27 13.10
C LEU A 70 3.79 -18.13 13.80
N ARG A 71 4.41 -16.97 13.59
CA ARG A 71 5.51 -16.46 14.41
C ARG A 71 4.95 -15.45 15.39
N LEU A 72 4.99 -15.76 16.68
CA LEU A 72 4.49 -14.90 17.75
C LEU A 72 5.65 -14.33 18.57
N ALA A 73 5.84 -13.01 18.52
CA ALA A 73 6.79 -12.29 19.34
C ALA A 73 6.07 -11.68 20.55
N ALA A 74 6.47 -12.06 21.77
CA ALA A 74 5.83 -11.58 22.98
C ALA A 74 6.83 -11.38 24.11
N ARG A 75 6.53 -10.44 25.00
CA ARG A 75 7.30 -10.21 26.23
C ARG A 75 6.37 -10.18 27.44
N PRO A 76 6.85 -10.62 28.61
CA PRO A 76 6.06 -10.55 29.82
C PRO A 76 5.78 -9.08 30.18
N ALA A 77 4.56 -8.78 30.63
CA ALA A 77 4.23 -7.46 31.15
C ALA A 77 4.88 -7.20 32.53
N SER A 78 5.25 -8.27 33.25
CA SER A 78 5.91 -8.21 34.57
C SER A 78 6.81 -9.43 34.81
N GLU A 79 7.74 -9.35 35.75
CA GLU A 79 8.58 -10.50 36.14
C GLU A 79 7.77 -11.67 36.72
N THR A 80 6.56 -11.41 37.20
CA THR A 80 5.63 -12.42 37.73
C THR A 80 4.67 -12.95 36.66
N THR A 81 4.89 -12.64 35.38
CA THR A 81 4.00 -13.07 34.32
C THR A 81 4.00 -14.59 34.18
N THR A 82 2.84 -15.20 34.42
CA THR A 82 2.55 -16.63 34.15
C THR A 82 1.32 -16.75 33.26
N GLY A 83 1.02 -17.97 32.79
CA GLY A 83 -0.20 -18.31 32.05
C GLY A 83 0.09 -19.07 30.76
N LEU A 84 -0.98 -19.42 30.05
CA LEU A 84 -0.96 -20.11 28.77
C LEU A 84 -1.44 -19.15 27.69
N ILE A 85 -0.87 -19.26 26.50
CA ILE A 85 -1.39 -18.60 25.30
C ILE A 85 -1.95 -19.69 24.40
N HIS A 86 -3.20 -19.55 23.99
CA HIS A 86 -3.89 -20.42 23.06
C HIS A 86 -4.05 -19.69 21.74
N VAL A 87 -3.78 -20.37 20.63
CA VAL A 87 -3.94 -19.80 19.30
C VAL A 87 -4.75 -20.75 18.44
N SER A 88 -5.83 -20.26 17.85
CA SER A 88 -6.65 -21.03 16.90
C SER A 88 -7.08 -20.15 15.72
N VAL A 89 -7.44 -20.81 14.62
CA VAL A 89 -8.06 -20.16 13.46
C VAL A 89 -9.51 -20.64 13.37
N ASN A 90 -10.44 -19.73 13.10
CA ASN A 90 -11.86 -20.01 12.89
C ASN A 90 -12.53 -20.85 13.99
N GLY A 91 -12.03 -20.75 15.22
CA GLY A 91 -12.53 -21.53 16.36
C GLY A 91 -12.16 -23.03 16.32
N GLY A 92 -11.22 -23.42 15.46
CA GLY A 92 -10.64 -24.76 15.41
C GLY A 92 -9.74 -25.09 16.62
N ASP A 93 -8.98 -26.18 16.50
CA ASP A 93 -8.23 -26.72 17.63
C ASP A 93 -7.09 -25.79 18.07
N PRO A 94 -7.02 -25.40 19.36
CA PRO A 94 -6.05 -24.40 19.80
C PRO A 94 -4.67 -25.00 20.06
N ILE A 95 -3.65 -24.35 19.52
CA ILE A 95 -2.26 -24.60 19.87
C ILE A 95 -1.94 -23.87 21.17
N THR A 96 -1.52 -24.64 22.16
CA THR A 96 -1.24 -24.12 23.50
C THR A 96 0.26 -23.92 23.72
N ILE A 97 0.65 -22.67 23.93
CA ILE A 97 2.01 -22.24 24.23
C ILE A 97 2.14 -22.09 25.75
N ARG A 98 3.22 -22.64 26.31
CA ARG A 98 3.59 -22.49 27.73
C ARG A 98 4.82 -21.58 27.88
N PRO A 99 4.65 -20.26 27.81
CA PRO A 99 5.77 -19.34 27.81
C PRO A 99 6.41 -19.23 29.20
N GLN A 100 7.73 -19.16 29.24
CA GLN A 100 8.47 -18.80 30.45
C GLN A 100 8.51 -17.28 30.58
N ALA A 101 8.53 -16.71 31.80
CA ALA A 101 8.51 -15.25 32.08
C ALA A 101 9.74 -14.47 31.56
N ARG A 102 9.99 -14.50 30.25
CA ARG A 102 11.05 -13.83 29.50
C ARG A 102 10.53 -13.52 28.09
N ALA A 103 11.15 -12.55 27.42
CA ALA A 103 10.84 -12.29 26.02
C ALA A 103 11.01 -13.56 25.18
N MET A 104 10.07 -13.79 24.26
CA MET A 104 10.03 -14.99 23.44
C MET A 104 9.63 -14.67 22.00
N GLU A 105 10.07 -15.55 21.11
CA GLU A 105 9.60 -15.65 19.73
C GLU A 105 9.27 -17.13 19.50
N ALA A 106 7.98 -17.45 19.39
CA ALA A 106 7.50 -18.81 19.16
C ALA A 106 7.13 -18.96 17.68
N ARG A 107 7.46 -20.10 17.08
CA ARG A 107 7.08 -20.43 15.70
C ARG A 107 6.41 -21.80 15.70
N PHE A 108 5.22 -21.88 15.15
CA PHE A 108 4.46 -23.14 15.10
C PHE A 108 3.52 -23.15 13.89
N ALA A 109 3.26 -24.34 13.37
CA ALA A 109 2.30 -24.56 12.31
C ALA A 109 0.90 -24.50 12.90
N LEU A 110 0.00 -23.74 12.28
CA LEU A 110 -1.44 -23.75 12.54
C LEU A 110 -2.07 -24.90 11.75
N TYR A 111 -3.29 -25.30 12.12
CA TYR A 111 -4.08 -26.26 11.34
C TYR A 111 -4.57 -25.56 10.06
N SER A 112 -3.95 -25.86 8.91
CA SER A 112 -4.31 -25.25 7.62
C SER A 112 -5.74 -25.59 7.19
N ASP A 113 -6.24 -26.78 7.59
CA ASP A 113 -7.61 -27.22 7.31
C ASP A 113 -8.67 -26.33 8.00
N ASP A 114 -8.30 -25.59 9.05
CA ASP A 114 -9.18 -24.62 9.71
C ASP A 114 -9.23 -23.28 8.96
N VAL A 115 -8.30 -23.04 8.03
CA VAL A 115 -8.27 -21.85 7.17
C VAL A 115 -9.15 -22.12 5.95
N ARG A 116 -10.05 -21.17 5.64
CA ARG A 116 -11.02 -21.30 4.54
C ARG A 116 -10.90 -20.14 3.56
N ALA A 117 -11.43 -20.30 2.35
CA ALA A 117 -11.61 -19.19 1.43
C ALA A 117 -12.49 -18.08 2.05
N GLY A 118 -12.23 -16.82 1.68
CA GLY A 118 -12.93 -15.66 2.22
C GLY A 118 -12.49 -15.29 3.63
N ALA A 119 -13.46 -14.91 4.47
CA ALA A 119 -13.20 -14.36 5.81
C ALA A 119 -12.74 -15.42 6.83
N ASN A 120 -11.61 -15.14 7.47
CA ASN A 120 -11.00 -15.93 8.52
C ASN A 120 -10.75 -15.10 9.78
N THR A 121 -10.64 -15.79 10.90
CA THR A 121 -10.35 -15.17 12.20
C THR A 121 -9.26 -15.95 12.91
N LEU A 122 -8.15 -15.28 13.23
CA LEU A 122 -7.12 -15.74 14.15
C LEU A 122 -7.45 -15.25 15.57
N ASP A 123 -7.73 -16.18 16.47
CA ASP A 123 -7.97 -15.90 17.89
C ASP A 123 -6.71 -16.25 18.69
N ILE A 124 -6.19 -15.25 19.43
CA ILE A 124 -5.08 -15.41 20.38
C ILE A 124 -5.64 -15.17 21.77
N GLU A 125 -5.76 -16.23 22.56
CA GLU A 125 -6.35 -16.23 23.88
C GLU A 125 -5.32 -16.49 24.98
N PHE A 126 -5.58 -15.95 26.16
CA PHE A 126 -4.76 -16.05 27.34
C PHE A 126 -5.57 -16.62 28.50
N SER A 127 -5.04 -17.68 29.11
CA SER A 127 -5.62 -18.31 30.28
C SER A 127 -4.60 -18.40 31.41
N THR A 128 -5.06 -18.25 32.64
CA THR A 128 -4.23 -18.34 33.84
C THR A 128 -5.08 -18.71 35.04
N GLU A 129 -4.53 -19.53 35.92
CA GLU A 129 -5.13 -19.85 37.22
C GLU A 129 -4.66 -18.89 38.33
N MET A 130 -3.66 -18.05 38.03
CA MET A 130 -3.02 -17.14 38.98
C MET A 130 -3.18 -15.68 38.54
N ALA A 131 -3.21 -14.76 39.50
CA ALA A 131 -3.16 -13.32 39.23
C ALA A 131 -1.81 -12.95 38.61
N THR A 132 -1.83 -12.30 37.44
CA THR A 132 -0.66 -12.02 36.61
C THR A 132 -0.93 -10.80 35.73
N ALA A 133 0.12 -10.05 35.40
CA ALA A 133 0.02 -8.91 34.48
C ALA A 133 -0.19 -9.32 33.01
N GLY A 134 0.11 -10.58 32.67
CA GLY A 134 -0.06 -11.11 31.33
C GLY A 134 1.11 -10.79 30.38
N TRP A 135 0.83 -10.84 29.08
CA TRP A 135 1.80 -10.77 27.99
C TRP A 135 1.55 -9.56 27.11
N ILE A 136 2.62 -8.93 26.63
CA ILE A 136 2.58 -7.90 25.60
C ILE A 136 3.07 -8.56 24.32
N VAL A 137 2.16 -8.73 23.35
CA VAL A 137 2.47 -9.25 22.03
C VAL A 137 2.86 -8.08 21.14
N ASP A 138 4.02 -8.21 20.49
CA ASP A 138 4.50 -7.28 19.49
C ASP A 138 3.94 -7.72 18.12
N ALA A 139 2.89 -7.04 17.66
CA ALA A 139 2.18 -7.39 16.44
C ALA A 139 3.00 -7.06 15.18
N SER A 140 3.90 -6.05 15.26
CA SER A 140 4.81 -5.71 14.18
C SER A 140 5.86 -6.81 13.91
N ARG A 141 6.30 -7.50 14.97
CA ARG A 141 7.26 -8.61 14.88
C ARG A 141 6.62 -9.98 14.72
N SER A 142 5.34 -10.09 15.07
CA SER A 142 4.55 -11.30 14.89
C SER A 142 4.06 -11.40 13.45
N GLN A 143 4.15 -12.59 12.85
CA GLN A 143 3.87 -12.79 11.43
C GLN A 143 3.04 -14.05 11.21
N LEU A 144 2.00 -13.92 10.39
CA LEU A 144 1.24 -15.03 9.83
C LEU A 144 1.78 -15.32 8.43
N ARG A 145 2.20 -16.56 8.21
CA ARG A 145 2.64 -17.07 6.91
C ARG A 145 1.63 -18.08 6.41
N LEU A 146 1.14 -17.89 5.20
CA LEU A 146 0.24 -18.83 4.53
C LEU A 146 0.88 -19.28 3.22
N SER A 147 0.80 -20.58 2.95
CA SER A 147 1.01 -21.15 1.63
C SER A 147 -0.36 -21.48 1.06
N LEU A 148 -0.68 -20.91 -0.10
CA LEU A 148 -1.99 -20.95 -0.72
C LEU A 148 -1.87 -21.63 -2.09
N GLN A 149 -2.80 -22.52 -2.38
CA GLN A 149 -2.98 -23.10 -3.70
C GLN A 149 -4.28 -22.55 -4.28
N ARG A 150 -4.24 -22.16 -5.56
CA ARG A 150 -5.43 -21.73 -6.28
C ARG A 150 -6.16 -22.97 -6.80
N GLU A 151 -7.40 -23.17 -6.36
CA GLU A 151 -8.22 -24.32 -6.75
C GLU A 151 -8.90 -24.09 -8.10
N ASP A 152 -9.43 -22.89 -8.32
CA ASP A 152 -10.18 -22.52 -9.53
C ASP A 152 -9.73 -21.17 -10.11
N ARG A 153 -10.09 -20.90 -11.37
CA ARG A 153 -9.90 -19.57 -11.96
C ARG A 153 -11.01 -18.63 -11.51
N ILE A 154 -10.67 -17.36 -11.34
CA ILE A 154 -11.63 -16.28 -11.11
C ILE A 154 -12.49 -16.16 -12.37
N ALA A 155 -13.80 -16.31 -12.22
CA ALA A 155 -14.74 -16.38 -13.34
C ALA A 155 -15.55 -15.08 -13.51
N ALA A 156 -15.65 -14.27 -12.47
CA ALA A 156 -16.57 -13.13 -12.41
C ALA A 156 -15.93 -11.87 -11.80
N LEU A 157 -16.57 -10.72 -12.04
CA LEU A 157 -16.14 -9.40 -11.55
C LEU A 157 -16.27 -9.28 -10.03
N ASP A 158 -17.27 -9.93 -9.41
CA ASP A 158 -17.40 -9.98 -7.95
C ASP A 158 -16.23 -10.75 -7.31
N GLU A 159 -15.90 -11.93 -7.84
CA GLU A 159 -14.74 -12.72 -7.39
C GLU A 159 -13.41 -11.97 -7.60
N LEU A 160 -13.29 -11.19 -8.68
CA LEU A 160 -12.13 -10.30 -8.88
C LEU A 160 -12.05 -9.23 -7.80
N GLU A 161 -13.18 -8.61 -7.44
CA GLU A 161 -13.25 -7.58 -6.38
C GLU A 161 -12.88 -8.17 -5.02
N GLU A 162 -13.39 -9.36 -4.68
CA GLU A 162 -13.03 -10.10 -3.47
C GLU A 162 -11.53 -10.50 -3.45
N THR A 163 -10.99 -10.92 -4.59
CA THR A 163 -9.57 -11.27 -4.70
C THR A 163 -8.68 -10.03 -4.53
N LEU A 164 -9.08 -8.88 -5.07
CA LEU A 164 -8.36 -7.62 -4.87
C LEU A 164 -8.35 -7.21 -3.40
N ALA A 165 -9.49 -7.34 -2.72
CA ALA A 165 -9.69 -6.96 -1.32
C ALA A 165 -8.97 -7.87 -0.31
N SER A 166 -8.63 -9.10 -0.71
CA SER A 166 -8.01 -10.10 0.16
C SER A 166 -6.69 -9.62 0.79
N ASP A 167 -6.38 -10.12 2.00
CA ASP A 167 -5.13 -9.79 2.68
C ASP A 167 -3.93 -10.55 2.11
N PHE A 168 -4.15 -11.83 1.78
CA PHE A 168 -3.17 -12.74 1.21
C PHE A 168 -3.53 -13.11 -0.23
N ALA A 169 -2.51 -13.40 -1.05
CA ALA A 169 -2.63 -13.75 -2.47
C ALA A 169 -3.49 -12.77 -3.30
N ALA A 170 -3.68 -11.54 -2.81
CA ALA A 170 -4.34 -10.49 -3.55
C ALA A 170 -3.49 -10.04 -4.74
N MET A 171 -4.16 -9.61 -5.80
CA MET A 171 -3.49 -9.08 -6.98
C MET A 171 -2.89 -7.71 -6.64
N ARG A 172 -1.56 -7.63 -6.57
CA ARG A 172 -0.88 -6.38 -6.18
C ARG A 172 -0.17 -5.73 -7.35
N ARG A 173 0.20 -6.47 -8.40
CA ARG A 173 0.86 -5.94 -9.60
C ARG A 173 -0.17 -5.78 -10.72
N VAL A 174 -0.41 -4.55 -11.15
CA VAL A 174 -1.44 -4.22 -12.13
C VAL A 174 -0.77 -3.62 -13.37
N ALA A 175 -0.89 -4.31 -14.51
CA ALA A 175 -0.48 -3.76 -15.79
C ALA A 175 -1.58 -2.87 -16.37
N LEU A 176 -1.22 -1.66 -16.82
CA LEU A 176 -2.16 -0.76 -17.51
C LEU A 176 -1.74 -0.66 -18.99
N ILE A 177 -2.65 -1.08 -19.88
CA ILE A 177 -2.49 -0.96 -21.33
C ILE A 177 -3.55 0.02 -21.81
N SER A 178 -3.12 1.24 -22.11
CA SER A 178 -4.01 2.33 -22.50
C SER A 178 -3.70 2.84 -23.90
N GLU A 179 -4.74 3.18 -24.65
CA GLU A 179 -4.61 3.97 -25.87
C GLU A 179 -4.06 5.39 -25.57
N ASP A 180 -3.24 5.92 -26.47
CA ASP A 180 -2.72 7.28 -26.35
C ASP A 180 -3.70 8.30 -26.94
N ASN A 181 -4.60 8.80 -26.08
CA ASN A 181 -5.61 9.79 -26.44
C ASN A 181 -5.70 10.89 -25.37
N SER A 182 -6.48 11.95 -25.63
CA SER A 182 -6.59 13.11 -24.73
C SER A 182 -7.18 12.79 -23.35
N GLU A 183 -7.95 11.71 -23.23
CA GLU A 183 -8.63 11.29 -22.00
C GLU A 183 -7.85 10.23 -21.22
N ARG A 184 -6.70 9.77 -21.74
CA ARG A 184 -5.86 8.74 -21.12
C ARG A 184 -5.55 9.04 -19.66
N ALA A 185 -5.12 10.26 -19.36
CA ALA A 185 -4.79 10.68 -18.00
C ALA A 185 -5.99 10.56 -17.06
N THR A 186 -7.19 10.92 -17.53
CA THR A 186 -8.45 10.77 -16.79
C THR A 186 -8.78 9.31 -16.55
N ALA A 187 -8.79 8.49 -17.60
CA ALA A 187 -9.16 7.08 -17.51
C ALA A 187 -8.20 6.29 -16.61
N GLU A 188 -6.88 6.41 -16.82
CA GLU A 188 -5.87 5.74 -15.98
C GLU A 188 -5.96 6.19 -14.52
N SER A 189 -6.15 7.49 -14.26
CA SER A 189 -6.26 8.03 -12.89
C SER A 189 -7.48 7.49 -12.15
N LEU A 190 -8.62 7.40 -12.83
CA LEU A 190 -9.84 6.84 -12.25
C LEU A 190 -9.71 5.33 -12.01
N ILE A 191 -9.09 4.61 -12.94
CA ILE A 191 -8.85 3.16 -12.81
C ILE A 191 -7.90 2.89 -11.63
N ALA A 192 -6.79 3.63 -11.54
CA ALA A 192 -5.84 3.48 -10.44
C ALA A 192 -6.52 3.69 -9.07
N GLN A 193 -7.36 4.71 -8.95
CA GLN A 193 -8.15 4.98 -7.73
C GLN A 193 -9.18 3.88 -7.47
N GLY A 194 -9.92 3.44 -8.49
CA GLY A 194 -10.94 2.40 -8.37
C GLY A 194 -10.37 1.04 -7.96
N ILE A 195 -9.21 0.67 -8.49
CA ILE A 195 -8.51 -0.58 -8.10
C ILE A 195 -7.98 -0.45 -6.67
N ALA A 196 -7.39 0.69 -6.30
CA ALA A 196 -6.89 0.89 -4.95
C ALA A 196 -8.01 0.82 -3.90
N LEU A 197 -9.16 1.44 -4.18
CA LEU A 197 -10.34 1.39 -3.29
C LEU A 197 -10.88 -0.03 -3.10
N ARG A 198 -10.85 -0.88 -4.14
CA ARG A 198 -11.20 -2.31 -4.02
C ARG A 198 -10.16 -3.10 -3.25
N ALA A 199 -8.88 -2.83 -3.52
CA ALA A 199 -7.79 -3.56 -2.93
C ALA A 199 -7.49 -3.20 -1.47
N GLY A 200 -8.12 -2.13 -0.96
CA GLY A 200 -7.82 -1.55 0.36
C GLY A 200 -6.38 -1.01 0.51
N ALA A 201 -5.59 -1.06 -0.56
CA ALA A 201 -4.17 -0.79 -0.58
C ALA A 201 -3.75 -0.28 -1.96
N VAL A 202 -2.61 0.39 -2.04
CA VAL A 202 -2.09 0.93 -3.30
C VAL A 202 -1.41 -0.19 -4.11
N PRO A 203 -1.92 -0.53 -5.31
CA PRO A 203 -1.27 -1.51 -6.19
C PRO A 203 0.05 -0.99 -6.77
N LEU A 204 0.87 -1.90 -7.25
CA LEU A 204 2.05 -1.63 -8.06
C LEU A 204 1.64 -1.56 -9.53
N PHE A 205 1.46 -0.36 -10.05
CA PHE A 205 1.17 -0.14 -11.47
C PHE A 205 2.43 -0.31 -12.31
N THR A 206 2.31 -1.01 -13.45
CA THR A 206 3.42 -1.32 -14.37
C THR A 206 2.96 -1.41 -15.84
N HIS A 207 3.91 -1.43 -16.79
CA HIS A 207 3.65 -1.83 -18.19
C HIS A 207 4.07 -3.29 -18.45
N ASP A 208 4.71 -3.92 -17.46
CA ASP A 208 5.16 -5.31 -17.55
C ASP A 208 3.97 -6.27 -17.41
N VAL A 209 3.42 -6.65 -18.55
CA VAL A 209 2.26 -7.55 -18.69
C VAL A 209 2.61 -8.98 -18.25
N GLU A 210 3.85 -9.42 -18.46
CA GLU A 210 4.28 -10.80 -18.19
C GLU A 210 4.31 -11.11 -16.69
N ASN A 211 4.66 -10.11 -15.87
CA ASN A 211 4.73 -10.25 -14.41
C ASN A 211 3.57 -9.56 -13.67
N ALA A 212 2.47 -9.25 -14.37
CA ALA A 212 1.28 -8.66 -13.78
C ALA A 212 0.34 -9.74 -13.20
N ASP A 213 -0.26 -9.43 -12.05
CA ASP A 213 -1.31 -10.27 -11.46
C ASP A 213 -2.69 -9.97 -12.09
N LEU A 214 -2.86 -8.74 -12.59
CA LEU A 214 -4.04 -8.23 -13.28
C LEU A 214 -3.60 -7.32 -14.42
N ILE A 215 -4.21 -7.49 -15.59
CA ILE A 215 -3.98 -6.62 -16.75
C ILE A 215 -5.25 -5.81 -17.01
N VAL A 216 -5.13 -4.51 -17.23
CA VAL A 216 -6.25 -3.62 -17.54
C VAL A 216 -6.06 -2.99 -18.90
N HIS A 217 -6.97 -3.31 -19.81
CA HIS A 217 -7.02 -2.79 -21.17
C HIS A 217 -7.98 -1.60 -21.23
N ILE A 218 -7.50 -0.46 -21.73
CA ILE A 218 -8.23 0.81 -21.73
C ILE A 218 -8.17 1.38 -23.15
N ALA A 219 -9.22 1.17 -23.92
CA ALA A 219 -9.27 1.63 -25.31
C ALA A 219 -10.70 1.81 -25.80
N GLU A 220 -10.85 2.59 -26.87
CA GLU A 220 -12.10 2.61 -27.63
C GLU A 220 -12.35 1.23 -28.28
N PHE A 221 -13.62 0.90 -28.51
CA PHE A 221 -13.99 -0.43 -29.05
C PHE A 221 -13.22 -0.81 -30.32
N ASP A 222 -13.06 0.13 -31.25
CA ASP A 222 -12.39 -0.14 -32.54
C ASP A 222 -10.87 -0.31 -32.41
N ALA A 223 -10.28 0.18 -31.31
CA ALA A 223 -8.86 0.06 -31.02
C ALA A 223 -8.51 -1.20 -30.20
N LEU A 224 -9.52 -1.92 -29.69
CA LEU A 224 -9.30 -3.14 -28.92
C LEU A 224 -8.82 -4.31 -29.81
N PRO A 225 -7.88 -5.14 -29.30
CA PRO A 225 -7.57 -6.45 -29.85
C PRO A 225 -8.82 -7.31 -30.11
N GLU A 226 -8.75 -8.23 -31.08
CA GLU A 226 -9.86 -9.14 -31.40
C GLU A 226 -10.26 -10.01 -30.19
N ASP A 227 -9.26 -10.49 -29.45
CA ASP A 227 -9.45 -11.28 -28.24
C ASP A 227 -10.22 -10.50 -27.17
N ASP A 228 -9.90 -9.22 -26.97
CA ASP A 228 -10.59 -8.36 -25.99
C ASP A 228 -12.03 -8.07 -26.44
N ARG A 229 -12.25 -7.85 -27.74
CA ARG A 229 -13.60 -7.64 -28.28
C ARG A 229 -14.48 -8.88 -28.16
N ALA A 230 -13.90 -10.08 -28.23
CA ALA A 230 -14.60 -11.34 -28.03
C ALA A 230 -15.10 -11.51 -26.58
N ALA A 231 -14.45 -10.86 -25.61
CA ALA A 231 -14.84 -10.85 -24.20
C ALA A 231 -15.94 -9.83 -23.88
N LEU A 232 -16.36 -8.98 -24.83
CA LEU A 232 -17.44 -8.01 -24.63
C LEU A 232 -18.82 -8.64 -24.84
N ARG A 233 -19.85 -8.07 -24.22
CA ARG A 233 -21.24 -8.55 -24.35
C ARG A 233 -21.73 -8.46 -25.79
N ASN A 234 -21.31 -7.43 -26.53
CA ASN A 234 -21.59 -7.26 -27.94
C ASN A 234 -20.29 -7.17 -28.74
N THR A 235 -19.92 -8.30 -29.35
CA THR A 235 -18.70 -8.44 -30.14
C THR A 235 -18.72 -7.66 -31.46
N ALA A 236 -19.88 -7.20 -31.92
CA ALA A 236 -20.04 -6.44 -33.15
C ALA A 236 -19.92 -4.92 -32.96
N GLY A 237 -19.90 -4.42 -31.72
CA GLY A 237 -19.81 -2.99 -31.42
C GLY A 237 -20.19 -2.64 -29.99
N ALA A 238 -19.48 -1.68 -29.39
CA ALA A 238 -19.86 -1.12 -28.10
C ALA A 238 -21.24 -0.44 -28.19
N SER A 239 -22.13 -0.78 -27.26
CA SER A 239 -23.45 -0.14 -27.15
C SER A 239 -23.47 1.04 -26.17
N GLY A 240 -22.35 1.28 -25.50
CA GLY A 240 -22.13 2.31 -24.49
C GLY A 240 -20.88 1.98 -23.65
N PRO A 241 -20.69 2.65 -22.50
CA PRO A 241 -19.65 2.31 -21.54
C PRO A 241 -19.83 0.89 -21.01
N GLU A 242 -18.76 0.09 -21.11
CA GLU A 242 -18.74 -1.32 -20.69
C GLU A 242 -17.43 -1.65 -19.99
N ILE A 243 -17.55 -2.45 -18.94
CA ILE A 243 -16.43 -3.10 -18.26
C ILE A 243 -16.64 -4.60 -18.44
N ALA A 244 -15.66 -5.29 -19.01
CA ALA A 244 -15.70 -6.73 -19.18
C ALA A 244 -14.52 -7.39 -18.46
N PHE A 245 -14.71 -8.64 -18.07
CA PHE A 245 -13.72 -9.45 -17.38
C PHE A 245 -13.53 -10.77 -18.10
N ARG A 246 -12.25 -11.17 -18.20
CA ARG A 246 -11.84 -12.46 -18.75
C ARG A 246 -10.67 -13.02 -17.95
N ASN A 247 -10.55 -14.34 -17.93
CA ASN A 247 -9.44 -15.03 -17.28
C ASN A 247 -9.04 -16.31 -18.02
N ASP A 248 -8.42 -16.14 -19.19
CA ASP A 248 -7.94 -17.27 -20.01
C ASP A 248 -6.54 -17.77 -19.57
N GLY A 249 -5.91 -17.06 -18.64
CA GLY A 249 -4.69 -17.45 -17.94
C GLY A 249 -4.29 -16.42 -16.90
N THR A 250 -4.15 -15.16 -17.33
CA THR A 250 -4.02 -14.00 -16.45
C THR A 250 -5.36 -13.25 -16.40
N PRO A 251 -5.83 -12.83 -15.22
CA PRO A 251 -7.02 -11.99 -15.10
C PRO A 251 -6.87 -10.69 -15.90
N GLU A 252 -7.87 -10.39 -16.72
CA GLU A 252 -7.91 -9.23 -17.60
C GLU A 252 -9.22 -8.46 -17.41
N LEU A 253 -9.08 -7.15 -17.24
CA LEU A 253 -10.19 -6.20 -17.16
C LEU A 253 -10.17 -5.30 -18.39
N ILE A 254 -11.27 -5.25 -19.12
CA ILE A 254 -11.39 -4.46 -20.35
C ILE A 254 -12.34 -3.30 -20.08
N ILE A 255 -11.83 -2.07 -20.22
CA ILE A 255 -12.56 -0.82 -20.02
C ILE A 255 -12.73 -0.16 -21.38
N THR A 256 -13.97 -0.05 -21.85
CA THR A 256 -14.24 0.40 -23.22
C THR A 256 -15.54 1.18 -23.38
N GLY A 257 -15.67 1.80 -24.55
CA GLY A 257 -16.80 2.58 -25.00
C GLY A 257 -16.71 2.85 -26.50
N ARG A 258 -17.71 3.53 -27.07
CA ARG A 258 -17.73 3.88 -28.50
C ARG A 258 -16.72 4.97 -28.86
N ASN A 259 -16.24 5.72 -27.87
CA ASN A 259 -15.28 6.80 -27.99
C ASN A 259 -14.59 7.03 -26.63
N ALA A 260 -13.55 7.87 -26.59
CA ALA A 260 -12.79 8.19 -25.38
C ALA A 260 -13.65 8.69 -24.20
N GLU A 261 -14.72 9.45 -24.45
CA GLU A 261 -15.64 9.91 -23.40
C GLU A 261 -16.39 8.76 -22.74
N GLU A 262 -16.84 7.77 -23.52
CA GLU A 262 -17.50 6.57 -22.99
C GLU A 262 -16.53 5.62 -22.30
N THR A 263 -15.32 5.46 -22.82
CA THR A 263 -14.26 4.72 -22.11
C THR A 263 -13.96 5.36 -20.76
N THR A 264 -13.93 6.69 -20.70
CA THR A 264 -13.78 7.43 -19.44
C THR A 264 -15.00 7.26 -18.53
N ALA A 265 -16.21 7.21 -19.09
CA ALA A 265 -17.41 6.90 -18.31
C ALA A 265 -17.34 5.48 -17.72
N ALA A 266 -16.82 4.48 -18.46
CA ALA A 266 -16.57 3.14 -17.94
C ALA A 266 -15.52 3.15 -16.82
N ALA A 267 -14.42 3.92 -16.97
CA ALA A 267 -13.44 4.13 -15.90
C ALA A 267 -14.06 4.77 -14.65
N ARG A 268 -15.00 5.73 -14.81
CA ARG A 268 -15.77 6.28 -13.69
C ARG A 268 -16.67 5.24 -13.03
N LEU A 269 -17.30 4.36 -13.80
CA LEU A 269 -18.11 3.27 -13.24
C LEU A 269 -17.27 2.33 -12.39
N LEU A 270 -16.09 1.93 -12.89
CA LEU A 270 -15.10 1.18 -12.11
C LEU A 270 -14.77 1.93 -10.81
N ALA A 271 -14.44 3.21 -10.88
CA ALA A 271 -14.05 3.99 -9.70
C ALA A 271 -15.18 4.24 -8.69
N ALA A 272 -16.46 4.10 -9.09
CA ALA A 272 -17.61 4.55 -8.31
C ALA A 272 -18.53 3.43 -7.80
N ARG A 273 -18.51 2.24 -8.40
CA ARG A 273 -19.49 1.17 -8.13
C ARG A 273 -18.81 -0.14 -7.77
N SER A 274 -19.41 -0.87 -6.83
CA SER A 274 -19.01 -2.25 -6.53
C SER A 274 -19.54 -3.20 -7.60
N PHE A 275 -18.80 -4.28 -7.83
CA PHE A 275 -19.19 -5.37 -8.71
C PHE A 275 -19.82 -6.57 -8.00
N GLU A 276 -20.16 -6.45 -6.72
CA GLU A 276 -20.88 -7.48 -5.97
C GLU A 276 -22.11 -8.00 -6.75
N GLY A 277 -22.13 -9.30 -7.05
CA GLY A 277 -23.21 -9.97 -7.77
C GLY A 277 -23.17 -9.83 -9.30
N TYR A 278 -22.10 -9.26 -9.88
CA TYR A 278 -21.92 -9.14 -11.33
C TYR A 278 -20.93 -10.17 -11.86
N GLN A 279 -21.27 -10.73 -13.02
CA GLN A 279 -20.53 -11.82 -13.68
C GLN A 279 -19.37 -11.25 -14.52
N SER A 280 -19.26 -11.60 -15.81
CA SER A 280 -18.18 -11.16 -16.68
C SER A 280 -18.33 -9.74 -17.25
N HIS A 281 -19.45 -9.05 -17.02
CA HIS A 281 -19.69 -7.72 -17.58
C HIS A 281 -20.39 -6.79 -16.60
N PHE A 282 -20.11 -5.49 -16.72
CA PHE A 282 -20.77 -4.41 -16.00
C PHE A 282 -21.03 -3.23 -16.94
N LEU A 283 -22.29 -2.85 -17.09
CA LEU A 283 -22.74 -1.82 -18.01
C LEU A 283 -23.21 -0.57 -17.27
N ALA A 284 -23.35 0.54 -17.99
CA ALA A 284 -23.92 1.77 -17.44
C ALA A 284 -25.34 1.59 -16.83
N ALA A 285 -26.14 0.64 -17.34
CA ALA A 285 -27.47 0.34 -16.78
C ALA A 285 -27.39 -0.34 -15.41
N ASP A 286 -26.36 -1.16 -15.18
CA ASP A 286 -26.14 -1.92 -13.95
C ASP A 286 -25.77 -0.99 -12.78
N ALA A 287 -25.09 0.12 -13.09
CA ALA A 287 -24.69 1.14 -12.13
C ALA A 287 -25.85 1.78 -11.35
N ILE A 288 -27.10 1.63 -11.82
CA ILE A 288 -28.28 2.15 -11.14
C ILE A 288 -28.60 1.33 -9.87
N SER A 289 -28.40 0.00 -9.93
CA SER A 289 -28.65 -0.91 -8.80
C SER A 289 -27.40 -1.19 -7.98
N ALA A 290 -26.21 -1.02 -8.56
CA ALA A 290 -24.95 -1.32 -7.89
C ALA A 290 -24.67 -0.39 -6.70
N SER A 291 -24.18 -0.99 -5.61
CA SER A 291 -23.68 -0.29 -4.43
C SER A 291 -22.55 0.68 -4.80
N SER A 292 -22.44 1.79 -4.08
CA SER A 292 -21.31 2.72 -4.26
C SER A 292 -20.04 2.13 -3.70
N LEU A 293 -18.93 2.29 -4.42
CA LEU A 293 -17.59 1.99 -3.93
C LEU A 293 -17.12 3.13 -3.01
N GLY A 294 -16.61 2.77 -1.83
CA GLY A 294 -16.06 3.72 -0.88
C GLY A 294 -17.06 4.30 0.14
N MET A 295 -16.52 5.07 1.09
CA MET A 295 -17.28 5.75 2.14
C MET A 295 -17.46 7.24 1.78
N ARG A 296 -18.71 7.71 1.73
CA ARG A 296 -19.02 9.13 1.49
C ARG A 296 -18.37 10.02 2.55
N GLN A 297 -17.59 11.01 2.11
CA GLN A 297 -17.05 12.01 3.03
C GLN A 297 -18.17 12.82 3.69
N ALA A 298 -18.00 13.09 4.99
CA ALA A 298 -18.92 13.89 5.77
C ALA A 298 -18.94 15.36 5.29
N ARG A 299 -20.12 16.01 5.39
CA ARG A 299 -20.39 17.38 4.91
C ARG A 299 -19.50 18.48 5.52
N ASP A 300 -18.73 18.19 6.57
CA ASP A 300 -17.84 19.14 7.25
C ASP A 300 -16.53 19.44 6.50
N ALA A 301 -16.26 18.73 5.40
CA ALA A 301 -15.09 18.92 4.53
C ALA A 301 -14.87 20.38 4.08
N ARG A 302 -15.94 21.15 3.84
CA ARG A 302 -15.84 22.55 3.37
C ARG A 302 -15.28 23.52 4.41
N ASN A 303 -15.49 23.24 5.69
CA ASN A 303 -14.94 24.07 6.77
C ASN A 303 -13.48 23.70 7.03
N MET A 304 -13.14 22.40 6.95
CA MET A 304 -11.76 21.89 7.10
C MET A 304 -10.83 22.36 5.97
N ALA A 305 -11.36 22.54 4.75
CA ALA A 305 -10.59 23.02 3.60
C ALA A 305 -10.10 24.48 3.72
N ARG A 306 -10.58 25.28 4.68
CA ARG A 306 -10.18 26.69 4.82
C ARG A 306 -8.79 26.88 5.44
N GLU A 307 -8.31 25.91 6.21
CA GLU A 307 -7.00 25.91 6.84
C GLU A 307 -6.25 24.61 6.48
N ALA A 308 -6.30 24.22 5.21
CA ALA A 308 -5.71 22.97 4.77
C ALA A 308 -4.18 23.02 4.77
N ASP A 309 -3.57 21.99 5.33
CA ASP A 309 -2.13 21.72 5.31
C ASP A 309 -1.85 20.29 4.81
N LEU A 310 -0.58 19.90 4.73
CA LEU A 310 -0.21 18.55 4.27
C LEU A 310 -0.81 17.45 5.14
N ARG A 311 -1.01 17.70 6.44
CA ARG A 311 -1.66 16.74 7.35
C ARG A 311 -3.13 16.57 7.00
N THR A 312 -3.83 17.66 6.71
CA THR A 312 -5.22 17.65 6.26
C THR A 312 -5.36 16.86 4.97
N PHE A 313 -4.45 17.08 4.02
CA PHE A 313 -4.38 16.30 2.78
C PHE A 313 -4.08 14.82 3.03
N ALA A 314 -3.10 14.51 3.87
CA ALA A 314 -2.69 13.14 4.16
C ALA A 314 -3.72 12.33 4.98
N THR A 315 -4.60 13.01 5.71
CA THR A 315 -5.62 12.36 6.56
C THR A 315 -6.99 12.29 5.91
N SER A 316 -7.30 13.20 4.99
CA SER A 316 -8.65 13.30 4.41
C SER A 316 -8.70 13.51 2.90
N GLY A 317 -7.56 13.72 2.23
CA GLY A 317 -7.52 14.09 0.81
C GLY A 317 -7.94 15.54 0.52
N LEU A 318 -8.36 16.31 1.53
CA LEU A 318 -8.76 17.70 1.37
C LEU A 318 -7.54 18.60 1.11
N PRO A 319 -7.71 19.69 0.34
CA PRO A 319 -8.96 20.20 -0.23
C PRO A 319 -9.34 19.53 -1.56
N PHE A 320 -8.50 18.63 -2.08
CA PHE A 320 -8.63 18.09 -3.44
C PHE A 320 -9.73 17.04 -3.58
N SER A 321 -10.03 16.29 -2.51
CA SER A 321 -11.10 15.29 -2.52
C SER A 321 -12.51 15.88 -2.40
N ALA A 322 -12.63 17.17 -2.07
CA ALA A 322 -13.91 17.79 -1.76
C ALA A 322 -14.92 17.63 -2.90
N ASP A 323 -16.15 17.20 -2.57
CA ASP A 323 -17.23 16.95 -3.53
C ASP A 323 -16.72 16.07 -4.70
N GLN A 324 -16.00 14.97 -4.38
CA GLN A 324 -15.39 14.02 -5.34
C GLN A 324 -14.47 14.69 -6.37
N GLY A 325 -13.73 15.72 -5.93
CA GLY A 325 -12.78 16.44 -6.75
C GLY A 325 -13.40 17.36 -7.79
N SER A 326 -14.69 17.70 -7.69
CA SER A 326 -15.39 18.58 -8.66
C SER A 326 -14.78 19.97 -8.85
N ARG A 327 -13.87 20.39 -7.95
CA ARG A 327 -13.10 21.63 -8.05
C ARG A 327 -11.60 21.37 -8.04
N THR A 328 -11.17 20.21 -8.51
CA THR A 328 -9.78 19.78 -8.50
C THR A 328 -9.32 19.51 -9.92
N ALA A 329 -8.15 20.05 -10.25
CA ALA A 329 -7.42 19.76 -11.44
C ALA A 329 -6.10 19.09 -11.03
N VAL A 330 -5.93 17.83 -11.44
CA VAL A 330 -4.72 17.07 -11.25
C VAL A 330 -3.90 17.15 -12.54
N GLN A 331 -2.67 17.62 -12.41
CA GLN A 331 -1.72 17.65 -13.51
C GLN A 331 -0.61 16.65 -13.26
N ILE A 332 -0.52 15.64 -14.12
CA ILE A 332 0.55 14.64 -14.08
C ILE A 332 1.71 15.14 -14.94
N VAL A 333 2.89 15.18 -14.36
CA VAL A 333 4.12 15.68 -14.99
C VAL A 333 5.08 14.50 -15.11
N GLY A 334 5.84 14.46 -16.20
CA GLY A 334 6.81 13.40 -16.46
C GLY A 334 6.96 13.17 -17.95
N ASN A 335 8.11 12.64 -18.35
CA ASN A 335 8.40 12.33 -19.75
C ASN A 335 8.21 10.84 -20.08
N GLY A 336 7.85 10.03 -19.09
CA GLY A 336 7.85 8.58 -19.21
C GLY A 336 6.73 7.88 -18.43
N ALA A 337 6.54 6.63 -18.80
CA ALA A 337 5.67 5.65 -18.17
C ALA A 337 5.89 5.51 -16.65
N GLU A 338 7.15 5.48 -16.22
CA GLU A 338 7.56 5.27 -14.84
C GLU A 338 7.06 6.40 -13.92
N ASP A 339 7.31 7.65 -14.29
CA ASP A 339 6.84 8.81 -13.53
C ASP A 339 5.31 8.84 -13.44
N ARG A 340 4.63 8.47 -14.54
CA ARG A 340 3.17 8.35 -14.59
C ARG A 340 2.66 7.33 -13.59
N PHE A 341 3.28 6.16 -13.49
CA PHE A 341 2.91 5.16 -12.46
C PHE A 341 3.20 5.62 -11.04
N GLY A 342 4.29 6.34 -10.82
CA GLY A 342 4.54 7.03 -9.54
C GLY A 342 3.39 7.96 -9.16
N ALA A 343 2.89 8.74 -10.14
CA ALA A 343 1.77 9.65 -9.95
C ALA A 343 0.45 8.90 -9.70
N LEU A 344 0.18 7.83 -10.44
CA LEU A 344 -1.01 6.97 -10.24
C LEU A 344 -0.99 6.32 -8.85
N SER A 345 0.17 5.87 -8.35
CA SER A 345 0.28 5.36 -6.97
C SER A 345 -0.05 6.43 -5.93
N VAL A 346 0.39 7.68 -6.13
CA VAL A 346 0.04 8.81 -5.24
C VAL A 346 -1.46 9.10 -5.28
N LEU A 347 -2.07 9.11 -6.47
CA LEU A 347 -3.52 9.33 -6.62
C LEU A 347 -4.35 8.19 -6.00
N ALA A 348 -3.94 6.95 -6.20
CA ALA A 348 -4.51 5.78 -5.54
C ALA A 348 -4.48 5.93 -4.01
N ARG A 349 -3.34 6.38 -3.45
CA ARG A 349 -3.22 6.65 -2.01
C ARG A 349 -4.13 7.78 -1.55
N ALA A 350 -4.23 8.83 -2.34
CA ALA A 350 -5.09 9.97 -2.03
C ALA A 350 -6.58 9.57 -2.02
N ALA A 351 -7.02 8.72 -2.97
CA ALA A 351 -8.38 8.18 -3.00
C ALA A 351 -8.69 7.27 -1.81
N LEU A 352 -7.75 6.38 -1.44
CA LEU A 352 -7.87 5.55 -0.22
C LEU A 352 -8.02 6.42 1.03
N THR A 353 -7.25 7.50 1.10
CA THR A 353 -7.29 8.46 2.21
C THR A 353 -8.62 9.21 2.24
N SER A 354 -9.14 9.63 1.07
CA SER A 354 -10.43 10.30 1.01
C SER A 354 -11.61 9.34 1.22
N GLY A 355 -11.41 8.03 1.04
CA GLY A 355 -12.45 7.01 1.12
C GLY A 355 -13.31 6.90 -0.13
N GLU A 356 -13.09 7.74 -1.15
CA GLU A 356 -13.79 7.75 -2.43
C GLU A 356 -12.88 8.28 -3.53
N ALA A 357 -13.16 7.88 -4.79
CA ALA A 357 -12.44 8.36 -5.96
C ALA A 357 -12.85 9.78 -6.34
N TRP A 358 -11.94 10.55 -6.93
CA TRP A 358 -12.20 11.92 -7.36
C TRP A 358 -12.82 11.94 -8.77
N LEU A 359 -14.07 11.46 -8.85
CA LEU A 359 -14.79 11.18 -10.10
C LEU A 359 -14.96 12.39 -11.03
N TYR A 360 -15.01 13.60 -10.44
CA TYR A 360 -15.28 14.85 -11.15
C TYR A 360 -14.04 15.76 -11.25
N ALA A 361 -12.88 15.29 -10.81
CA ALA A 361 -11.65 16.01 -11.03
C ALA A 361 -11.30 16.05 -12.52
N TRP A 362 -10.69 17.15 -12.93
CA TRP A 362 -10.02 17.25 -14.21
C TRP A 362 -8.63 16.59 -14.08
N TYR A 363 -8.25 15.77 -15.05
CA TYR A 363 -6.93 15.17 -15.12
C TYR A 363 -6.32 15.52 -16.45
N GLY A 364 -5.04 15.88 -16.44
CA GLY A 364 -4.33 16.12 -17.68
C GLY A 364 -2.84 16.05 -17.49
N ASP A 365 -2.14 15.96 -18.61
CA ASP A 365 -0.69 15.96 -18.62
C ASP A 365 -0.13 17.39 -18.52
N GLY A 366 1.17 17.50 -18.23
CA GLY A 366 1.89 18.75 -18.07
C GLY A 366 1.76 19.75 -19.24
N GLN A 367 1.35 19.31 -20.43
CA GLN A 367 1.18 20.16 -21.61
C GLN A 367 -0.24 20.74 -21.76
N GLN A 368 -1.22 20.21 -21.04
CA GLN A 368 -2.61 20.65 -21.15
C GLN A 368 -2.90 21.89 -20.29
N VAL A 369 -3.83 22.72 -20.75
CA VAL A 369 -4.23 23.94 -20.03
C VAL A 369 -5.16 23.60 -18.88
N VAL A 370 -4.67 23.82 -17.66
CA VAL A 370 -5.42 23.59 -16.43
C VAL A 370 -6.59 24.57 -16.30
N PRO A 371 -7.81 24.12 -15.92
CA PRO A 371 -8.92 24.99 -15.57
C PRO A 371 -8.57 25.97 -14.43
N SER A 372 -8.80 27.27 -14.65
CA SER A 372 -8.36 28.32 -13.73
C SER A 372 -9.16 28.43 -12.42
N ASP A 373 -10.35 27.83 -12.37
CA ASP A 373 -11.29 27.88 -11.23
C ASP A 373 -11.18 26.67 -10.28
N HIS A 374 -10.25 25.76 -10.57
CA HIS A 374 -9.99 24.53 -9.83
C HIS A 374 -8.75 24.66 -8.94
N ASN A 375 -8.78 24.01 -7.77
CA ASN A 375 -7.61 23.68 -6.99
C ASN A 375 -6.65 22.86 -7.86
N LEU A 376 -5.37 23.17 -7.81
CA LEU A 376 -4.37 22.54 -8.67
C LEU A 376 -3.51 21.58 -7.84
N LEU A 377 -3.45 20.31 -8.25
CA LEU A 377 -2.53 19.33 -7.70
C LEU A 377 -1.55 18.89 -8.79
N VAL A 378 -0.26 19.21 -8.64
CA VAL A 378 0.78 18.84 -9.61
C VAL A 378 1.61 17.68 -9.06
N ILE A 379 1.62 16.56 -9.77
CA ILE A 379 2.28 15.32 -9.36
C ILE A 379 3.28 14.90 -10.44
N GLY A 380 4.55 14.82 -10.09
CA GLY A 380 5.61 14.43 -11.02
C GLY A 380 6.95 15.13 -10.76
N PRO A 381 8.02 14.77 -11.49
CA PRO A 381 9.32 15.40 -11.34
C PRO A 381 9.27 16.88 -11.76
N ASN A 382 10.13 17.70 -11.13
CA ASN A 382 10.34 19.11 -11.46
C ASN A 382 9.07 19.97 -11.57
N SER A 383 8.11 19.77 -10.67
CA SER A 383 6.84 20.51 -10.69
C SER A 383 7.00 22.03 -10.54
N THR A 384 8.16 22.51 -10.10
CA THR A 384 8.47 23.95 -10.03
C THR A 384 8.64 24.62 -11.38
N ASP A 385 8.78 23.85 -12.47
CA ASP A 385 8.88 24.42 -13.83
C ASP A 385 7.55 25.07 -14.28
N PHE A 386 6.44 24.76 -13.59
CA PHE A 386 5.17 25.41 -13.81
C PHE A 386 5.18 26.82 -13.20
N ALA A 387 4.97 27.82 -14.06
CA ALA A 387 4.97 29.24 -13.67
C ALA A 387 4.02 29.54 -12.48
N VAL A 388 2.88 28.85 -12.42
CA VAL A 388 1.91 29.02 -11.32
C VAL A 388 2.45 28.55 -9.97
N ILE A 389 3.30 27.52 -9.95
CA ILE A 389 3.96 27.02 -8.74
C ILE A 389 5.12 27.95 -8.39
N ASP A 390 6.00 28.30 -9.32
CA ASP A 390 7.17 29.15 -9.02
C ASP A 390 6.78 30.53 -8.45
N GLN A 391 5.76 31.16 -9.04
CA GLN A 391 5.28 32.48 -8.61
C GLN A 391 4.63 32.45 -7.21
N ASN A 392 3.89 31.39 -6.91
CA ASN A 392 3.16 31.25 -5.64
C ASN A 392 3.94 30.47 -4.57
N ALA A 393 5.08 29.85 -4.93
CA ALA A 393 5.81 28.94 -4.05
C ALA A 393 6.14 29.59 -2.70
N PRO A 394 5.80 28.92 -1.58
CA PRO A 394 6.19 29.35 -0.25
C PRO A 394 7.71 29.22 -0.04
N ALA A 395 8.25 29.91 0.96
CA ALA A 395 9.69 29.84 1.26
C ALA A 395 10.09 28.43 1.72
N GLU A 396 9.15 27.75 2.38
CA GLU A 396 9.16 26.38 2.86
C GLU A 396 9.38 25.40 1.70
N LEU A 397 8.63 25.53 0.60
CA LEU A 397 8.82 24.68 -0.59
C LEU A 397 10.21 24.86 -1.20
N ARG A 398 10.69 26.11 -1.33
CA ARG A 398 12.05 26.37 -1.84
C ARG A 398 13.13 25.82 -0.89
N ALA A 399 12.88 25.84 0.41
CA ALA A 399 13.78 25.25 1.40
C ALA A 399 13.78 23.72 1.32
N ALA A 400 12.61 23.12 1.13
CA ALA A 400 12.41 21.68 0.96
C ALA A 400 13.13 21.14 -0.28
N LEU A 401 12.96 21.79 -1.42
CA LEU A 401 13.67 21.44 -2.65
C LEU A 401 15.19 21.56 -2.50
N ARG A 402 15.66 22.64 -1.84
CA ARG A 402 17.09 22.80 -1.53
C ARG A 402 17.60 21.76 -0.53
N ALA A 403 16.77 21.29 0.40
CA ALA A 403 17.14 20.25 1.36
C ALA A 403 17.18 18.87 0.69
N ALA A 404 16.18 18.55 -0.13
CA ALA A 404 16.13 17.34 -0.95
C ALA A 404 17.36 17.24 -1.87
N ALA A 405 17.67 18.30 -2.62
CA ALA A 405 18.86 18.36 -3.48
C ALA A 405 20.18 18.18 -2.70
N ARG A 406 20.28 18.74 -1.48
CA ARG A 406 21.48 18.60 -0.63
C ARG A 406 21.63 17.20 -0.03
N SER A 407 20.53 16.56 0.36
CA SER A 407 20.51 15.21 0.93
C SER A 407 21.09 14.16 -0.04
N GLN A 408 21.02 14.42 -1.34
CA GLN A 408 21.66 13.59 -2.36
C GLN A 408 23.19 13.74 -2.42
N GLY A 409 23.74 14.91 -2.06
CA GLY A 409 25.19 15.16 -2.11
C GLY A 409 25.99 14.42 -1.03
N ASP A 410 25.39 14.21 0.16
CA ASP A 410 26.06 13.58 1.30
C ASP A 410 26.20 12.06 1.18
N SER A 411 25.38 11.39 0.37
CA SER A 411 25.53 9.95 0.08
C SER A 411 26.72 9.65 -0.85
N GLY A 412 27.31 10.68 -1.48
CA GLY A 412 28.53 10.55 -2.28
C GLY A 412 29.81 10.24 -1.47
N MET A 413 29.87 10.60 -0.19
CA MET A 413 31.07 10.40 0.65
C MET A 413 31.23 8.96 1.16
N MET A 414 30.16 8.15 1.20
CA MET A 414 30.23 6.71 1.52
C MET A 414 30.57 5.83 0.30
N ARG A 415 30.55 6.37 -0.93
CA ARG A 415 30.90 5.61 -2.15
C ARG A 415 32.38 5.24 -2.27
N LEU A 416 33.28 5.92 -1.54
CA LEU A 416 34.71 5.59 -1.54
C LEU A 416 35.09 4.41 -0.63
N ALA A 417 34.21 3.99 0.29
CA ALA A 417 34.48 2.88 1.21
C ALA A 417 33.89 1.53 0.76
N ALA A 418 32.80 1.55 -0.02
CA ALA A 418 32.10 0.33 -0.48
C ALA A 418 32.64 -0.26 -1.80
N ALA A 419 33.35 0.54 -2.61
CA ALA A 419 33.97 0.07 -3.87
C ALA A 419 35.17 -0.89 -3.66
N ALA A 420 35.59 -1.14 -2.42
CA ALA A 420 36.66 -2.08 -2.09
C ALA A 420 36.17 -3.52 -1.84
N TYR A 421 34.86 -3.79 -1.88
CA TYR A 421 34.30 -5.10 -1.50
C TYR A 421 33.25 -5.70 -2.47
N ALA A 422 33.06 -5.16 -3.67
CA ALA A 422 32.18 -5.75 -4.67
C ALA A 422 32.95 -6.05 -5.96
N ASP A 423 33.53 -7.25 -6.02
CA ASP A 423 34.00 -7.91 -7.23
C ASP A 423 33.14 -9.17 -7.41
N ASP A 424 31.98 -9.02 -8.06
CA ASP A 424 31.42 -10.01 -8.99
C ASP A 424 30.17 -9.46 -9.70
N ASN A 425 30.25 -9.37 -11.02
CA ASN A 425 29.17 -9.33 -12.03
C ASN A 425 27.77 -8.81 -11.63
N SER A 426 27.58 -7.48 -11.67
CA SER A 426 26.28 -6.83 -11.91
C SER A 426 26.51 -5.38 -12.31
N ALA A 427 27.09 -5.18 -13.49
CA ALA A 427 27.33 -3.87 -14.08
C ALA A 427 26.50 -3.70 -15.35
N ALA A 428 25.18 -3.55 -15.19
CA ALA A 428 24.28 -2.98 -16.18
C ALA A 428 22.90 -2.62 -15.59
N ASP A 429 22.84 -1.91 -14.46
CA ASP A 429 21.60 -1.20 -14.04
C ASP A 429 21.95 0.04 -13.22
N SER A 430 22.04 1.19 -13.90
CA SER A 430 22.46 2.45 -13.29
C SER A 430 21.32 3.26 -12.64
N ASN A 431 20.12 2.69 -12.47
CA ASN A 431 18.95 3.40 -11.90
C ASN A 431 18.47 2.89 -10.54
N GLU A 432 18.89 1.72 -10.05
CA GLU A 432 18.36 1.15 -8.79
C GLU A 432 18.85 1.84 -7.51
N ASN A 433 19.82 2.75 -7.60
CA ASN A 433 20.44 3.39 -6.43
C ASN A 433 20.24 4.92 -6.37
N ALA A 434 19.32 5.48 -7.16
CA ALA A 434 18.92 6.87 -6.99
C ALA A 434 18.23 7.05 -5.63
N PRO A 435 18.59 8.06 -4.83
CA PRO A 435 17.96 8.27 -3.52
C PRO A 435 16.47 8.60 -3.70
N ASN A 436 15.59 7.72 -3.17
CA ASN A 436 14.14 7.86 -3.12
C ASN A 436 13.74 9.02 -2.20
N ILE A 437 13.89 10.24 -2.70
CA ILE A 437 13.61 11.48 -1.97
C ILE A 437 12.61 12.29 -2.78
N GLY A 438 11.59 12.82 -2.13
CA GLY A 438 10.65 13.75 -2.73
C GLY A 438 10.26 14.89 -1.80
N VAL A 439 9.52 15.83 -2.36
CA VAL A 439 9.05 17.05 -1.70
C VAL A 439 7.56 17.20 -1.92
N ALA A 440 6.82 17.38 -0.82
CA ALA A 440 5.40 17.67 -0.84
C ALA A 440 5.20 19.12 -0.39
N SER A 441 4.23 19.83 -0.95
CA SER A 441 3.77 21.09 -0.39
C SER A 441 2.29 21.33 -0.69
N LEU A 442 1.65 22.11 0.18
CA LEU A 442 0.29 22.60 0.02
C LEU A 442 0.22 24.05 0.46
N PHE A 443 -0.32 24.91 -0.39
CA PHE A 443 -0.44 26.35 -0.13
C PHE A 443 -1.59 26.97 -0.93
N GLU A 444 -2.06 28.13 -0.51
CA GLU A 444 -3.10 28.89 -1.20
C GLU A 444 -2.50 29.73 -2.34
N ASP A 445 -3.22 29.85 -3.46
CA ASP A 445 -2.86 30.70 -4.59
C ASP A 445 -2.95 32.18 -4.18
N ARG A 446 -1.87 32.95 -4.33
CA ARG A 446 -1.87 34.38 -3.98
C ARG A 446 -2.74 35.21 -4.91
N ALA A 447 -2.95 34.74 -6.14
CA ALA A 447 -3.76 35.45 -7.12
C ALA A 447 -5.26 35.20 -6.94
N GLN A 448 -5.64 34.08 -6.31
CA GLN A 448 -7.02 33.62 -6.22
C GLN A 448 -7.30 33.02 -4.83
N ALA A 449 -7.83 33.85 -3.93
CA ALA A 449 -8.21 33.41 -2.59
C ALA A 449 -9.21 32.23 -2.65
N GLY A 450 -8.96 31.21 -1.82
CA GLY A 450 -9.73 29.97 -1.75
C GLY A 450 -9.33 28.90 -2.77
N ARG A 451 -8.38 29.18 -3.66
CA ARG A 451 -7.79 28.17 -4.55
C ARG A 451 -6.51 27.62 -3.93
N TRP A 452 -6.45 26.29 -3.80
CA TRP A 452 -5.30 25.59 -3.25
C TRP A 452 -4.42 25.02 -4.34
N ILE A 453 -3.11 25.09 -4.12
CA ILE A 453 -2.08 24.53 -4.96
C ILE A 453 -1.29 23.52 -4.13
N GLY A 454 -1.32 22.27 -4.56
CA GLY A 454 -0.55 21.17 -4.01
C GLY A 454 0.50 20.72 -5.00
N THR A 455 1.67 20.32 -4.51
CA THR A 455 2.61 19.60 -5.35
C THR A 455 3.30 18.46 -4.62
N LEU A 456 3.43 17.33 -5.30
CA LEU A 456 4.30 16.22 -4.93
C LEU A 456 5.30 16.03 -6.04
N THR A 457 6.57 16.24 -5.73
CA THR A 457 7.62 16.27 -6.75
C THR A 457 8.91 15.64 -6.26
N ALA A 458 9.79 15.35 -7.20
CA ALA A 458 11.16 14.95 -6.92
C ALA A 458 12.10 15.86 -7.74
N PRO A 459 13.28 16.18 -7.19
CA PRO A 459 14.29 16.93 -7.95
C PRO A 459 14.73 16.15 -9.19
N SER A 460 15.22 16.86 -10.23
CA SER A 460 15.54 16.32 -11.56
C SER A 460 16.48 15.11 -11.59
N GLU A 461 17.26 14.91 -10.54
CA GLU A 461 18.25 13.84 -10.39
C GLU A 461 17.73 12.66 -9.55
N ALA A 462 16.48 12.71 -9.06
CA ALA A 462 15.79 11.64 -8.35
C ALA A 462 14.76 10.94 -9.25
N SER A 463 14.58 9.62 -9.07
CA SER A 463 13.44 8.90 -9.67
C SER A 463 12.15 9.28 -8.93
N PHE A 464 11.26 10.02 -9.60
CA PHE A 464 9.94 10.33 -9.04
C PHE A 464 9.09 9.08 -8.89
N GLU A 465 9.18 8.11 -9.81
CA GLU A 465 8.51 6.81 -9.70
C GLU A 465 8.78 6.15 -8.34
N ALA A 466 10.06 5.97 -7.99
CA ALA A 466 10.45 5.30 -6.75
C ALA A 466 10.06 6.13 -5.51
N ALA A 467 10.26 7.45 -5.56
CA ALA A 467 9.87 8.36 -4.48
C ALA A 467 8.35 8.37 -4.24
N GLY A 468 7.55 8.46 -5.30
CA GLY A 468 6.08 8.45 -5.26
C GLY A 468 5.52 7.13 -4.77
N ARG A 469 6.03 5.99 -5.27
CA ARG A 469 5.66 4.65 -4.78
C ARG A 469 6.01 4.47 -3.30
N SER A 470 7.20 4.91 -2.88
CA SER A 470 7.62 4.80 -1.48
C SER A 470 6.71 5.60 -0.54
N LEU A 471 6.27 6.79 -0.97
CA LEU A 471 5.34 7.61 -0.19
C LEU A 471 3.94 6.96 -0.13
N ALA A 472 3.44 6.50 -1.28
CA ALA A 472 2.07 5.99 -1.41
C ALA A 472 1.85 4.66 -0.68
N ARG A 473 2.86 3.80 -0.61
CA ARG A 473 2.75 2.43 -0.07
C ARG A 473 3.24 2.28 1.38
N SER A 474 3.72 3.34 2.00
CA SER A 474 4.27 3.29 3.36
C SER A 474 3.49 4.18 4.33
N ASN A 475 3.82 4.04 5.61
CA ASN A 475 3.30 4.90 6.68
C ASN A 475 3.83 6.34 6.60
N LEU A 476 4.74 6.65 5.65
CA LEU A 476 5.24 8.00 5.40
C LEU A 476 4.10 8.95 5.01
N TRP A 477 3.08 8.48 4.29
CA TRP A 477 1.93 9.29 3.89
C TRP A 477 1.28 9.98 5.10
N GLY A 478 1.00 9.22 6.16
CA GLY A 478 0.37 9.74 7.39
C GLY A 478 1.26 10.68 8.20
N SER A 479 2.55 10.76 7.87
CA SER A 479 3.53 11.63 8.53
C SER A 479 3.75 12.97 7.80
N LEU A 480 3.03 13.23 6.71
CA LEU A 480 3.08 14.51 6.01
C LEU A 480 2.39 15.59 6.85
N GLU A 481 3.13 16.63 7.21
CA GLU A 481 2.63 17.73 8.04
C GLU A 481 3.18 19.09 7.59
N GLY A 482 2.48 20.17 7.95
CA GLY A 482 2.87 21.53 7.65
C GLY A 482 2.61 21.94 6.19
N ARG A 483 3.27 23.03 5.76
CA ARG A 483 3.12 23.59 4.40
C ARG A 483 4.01 22.93 3.35
N ALA A 484 5.17 22.46 3.76
CA ALA A 484 6.06 21.67 2.91
C ALA A 484 6.74 20.59 3.74
N ALA A 485 7.03 19.46 3.12
CA ALA A 485 7.75 18.35 3.75
C ALA A 485 8.69 17.69 2.75
N VAL A 486 9.83 17.21 3.24
CA VAL A 486 10.73 16.34 2.47
C VAL A 486 10.52 14.92 2.98
N TRP A 487 10.25 13.98 2.10
CA TRP A 487 10.21 12.56 2.48
C TRP A 487 11.37 11.80 1.86
N SER A 488 11.78 10.75 2.56
CA SER A 488 12.72 9.75 2.09
C SER A 488 12.34 8.38 2.66
N THR A 489 13.02 7.33 2.23
CA THR A 489 12.88 5.99 2.84
C THR A 489 13.12 5.95 4.35
N ARG A 490 13.80 6.96 4.92
CA ARG A 490 14.09 7.05 6.35
C ARG A 490 13.00 7.76 7.17
N GLY A 491 12.09 8.49 6.53
CA GLY A 491 11.10 9.30 7.24
C GLY A 491 10.70 10.56 6.48
N VAL A 492 9.74 11.28 7.09
CA VAL A 492 9.26 12.58 6.63
C VAL A 492 9.80 13.67 7.55
N THR A 493 10.35 14.73 6.95
CA THR A 493 10.81 15.94 7.66
C THR A 493 9.92 17.11 7.26
N PRO A 494 9.04 17.60 8.16
CA PRO A 494 8.24 18.78 7.89
C PRO A 494 9.14 20.02 7.90
N LEU A 495 8.84 20.96 7.00
CA LEU A 495 9.50 22.25 6.88
C LEU A 495 8.42 23.31 7.01
N ASP A 496 8.18 23.70 8.25
CA ASP A 496 7.24 24.75 8.60
C ASP A 496 7.96 25.76 9.49
N TYR A 497 8.00 27.02 9.07
CA TYR A 497 8.56 28.09 9.91
C TYR A 497 7.60 28.51 11.05
N SER A 498 6.40 27.91 11.12
CA SER A 498 5.43 28.10 12.21
C SER A 498 5.48 27.00 13.28
N VAL A 499 6.15 25.86 13.02
CA VAL A 499 6.43 24.85 14.05
C VAL A 499 7.63 25.34 14.87
N SER A 500 7.36 25.73 16.12
CA SER A 500 8.45 26.01 17.08
C SER A 500 9.38 24.81 17.12
N ALA A 501 10.68 25.04 16.91
CA ALA A 501 11.68 23.98 17.01
C ALA A 501 11.45 23.23 18.33
N PRO A 502 11.39 21.88 18.32
CA PRO A 502 11.22 21.11 19.53
C PRO A 502 12.28 21.55 20.51
N THR A 503 11.83 21.82 21.74
CA THR A 503 12.71 22.34 22.77
C THR A 503 13.85 21.35 22.98
N LEU A 504 15.02 21.82 23.46
CA LEU A 504 16.14 20.92 23.81
C LEU A 504 15.70 19.78 24.74
N GLN A 505 14.62 19.97 25.51
CA GLN A 505 14.00 18.94 26.35
C GLN A 505 13.30 17.83 25.55
N GLU A 506 12.53 18.18 24.52
CA GLU A 506 11.83 17.19 23.69
C GLU A 506 12.83 16.39 22.84
N ARG A 507 13.84 17.05 22.27
CA ARG A 507 14.94 16.35 21.57
C ARG A 507 15.76 15.47 22.52
N ALA A 508 15.96 15.90 23.76
CA ALA A 508 16.65 15.07 24.76
C ALA A 508 15.79 13.88 25.20
N GLN A 509 14.47 14.00 25.22
CA GLN A 509 13.55 12.89 25.52
C GLN A 509 13.49 11.88 24.38
N GLU A 510 13.41 12.35 23.13
CA GLU A 510 13.40 11.49 21.94
C GLU A 510 14.74 10.75 21.77
N PHE A 511 15.87 11.45 21.98
CA PHE A 511 17.19 10.84 22.00
C PHE A 511 17.37 9.86 23.17
N ALA A 512 16.78 10.14 24.34
CA ALA A 512 16.82 9.24 25.50
C ALA A 512 15.98 7.97 25.29
N LEU A 513 14.90 8.03 24.49
CA LEU A 513 14.06 6.88 24.18
C LEU A 513 14.71 5.95 23.14
N ASP A 514 15.35 6.50 22.11
CA ASP A 514 16.02 5.70 21.08
C ASP A 514 17.39 5.15 21.52
N HIS A 515 18.11 5.87 22.38
CA HIS A 515 19.47 5.50 22.82
C HIS A 515 19.54 5.15 24.31
N THR A 516 18.47 4.57 24.87
CA THR A 516 18.41 4.13 26.28
C THR A 516 19.64 3.32 26.70
N ARG A 517 20.19 2.50 25.79
CA ARG A 517 21.37 1.67 26.04
C ARG A 517 22.66 2.48 26.14
N ASP A 518 22.84 3.48 25.28
CA ASP A 518 24.06 4.31 25.24
C ASP A 518 24.05 5.38 26.35
N ALA A 519 22.87 5.93 26.65
CA ALA A 519 22.68 6.81 27.80
C ALA A 519 23.02 6.10 29.12
N ALA A 520 22.63 4.81 29.25
CA ALA A 520 22.99 3.98 30.39
C ALA A 520 24.52 3.73 30.48
N PHE A 521 25.19 3.50 29.35
CA PHE A 521 26.66 3.35 29.33
C PHE A 521 27.40 4.63 29.71
N ILE A 522 26.93 5.80 29.27
CA ILE A 522 27.53 7.09 29.63
C ILE A 522 27.35 7.37 31.12
N LEU A 523 26.15 7.16 31.67
CA LEU A 523 25.88 7.34 33.10
C LEU A 523 26.68 6.35 33.96
N PHE A 524 26.81 5.10 33.53
CA PHE A 524 27.65 4.11 34.19
C PHE A 524 29.13 4.52 34.17
N GLY A 525 29.63 5.00 33.04
CA GLY A 525 31.00 5.52 32.91
C GLY A 525 31.26 6.70 33.85
N LEU A 526 30.30 7.62 33.96
CA LEU A 526 30.41 8.81 34.83
C LEU A 526 30.39 8.43 36.31
N ALA A 527 29.53 7.49 36.70
CA ALA A 527 29.49 6.94 38.06
C ALA A 527 30.78 6.19 38.42
N PHE A 528 31.32 5.39 37.50
CA PHE A 528 32.59 4.69 37.67
C PHE A 528 33.75 5.67 37.85
N PHE A 529 33.79 6.76 37.07
CA PHE A 529 34.80 7.79 37.17
C PHE A 529 34.74 8.54 38.52
N MET A 530 33.52 8.82 39.03
CA MET A 530 33.35 9.41 40.36
C MET A 530 33.81 8.47 41.49
N LEU A 531 33.55 7.17 41.37
CA LEU A 531 34.04 6.16 42.33
C LEU A 531 35.57 6.08 42.33
N LEU A 532 36.21 6.06 41.16
CA LEU A 532 37.66 6.09 41.01
C LEU A 532 38.27 7.36 41.63
N ARG A 533 37.67 8.52 41.38
CA ARG A 533 38.09 9.79 41.96
C ARG A 533 37.97 9.79 43.49
N GLY A 534 36.89 9.21 44.03
CA GLY A 534 36.68 9.03 45.47
C GLY A 534 37.73 8.10 46.11
N MET A 535 38.07 7.00 45.45
CA MET A 535 39.12 6.08 45.92
C MET A 535 40.52 6.71 45.88
N TRP A 536 40.82 7.53 44.87
CA TRP A 536 42.08 8.27 44.78
C TRP A 536 42.22 9.31 45.88
N HIS A 537 41.14 10.03 46.22
CA HIS A 537 41.14 10.97 47.34
C HIS A 537 41.30 10.27 48.70
N ARG A 538 40.76 9.07 48.89
CA ARG A 538 40.99 8.27 50.11
C ARG A 538 42.44 7.78 50.22
N ARG A 539 43.06 7.31 49.13
CA ARG A 539 44.47 6.89 49.15
C ARG A 539 45.44 8.03 49.47
N ARG A 540 45.15 9.26 49.03
CA ARG A 540 45.99 10.44 49.40
C ARG A 540 45.86 10.86 50.86
N ARG A 541 44.77 10.50 51.55
CA ARG A 541 44.62 10.78 53.00
C ARG A 541 45.30 9.75 53.89
N VAL A 542 45.51 8.52 53.43
CA VAL A 542 46.18 7.46 54.21
C VAL A 542 47.71 7.57 54.16
N ASN A 543 48.27 8.24 53.15
CA ASN A 543 49.72 8.50 53.05
C ASN A 543 50.16 9.84 53.66
N ALA A 544 49.26 10.53 54.37
CA ALA A 544 49.51 11.82 55.02
C ALA A 544 49.31 11.75 56.55
N SER A 545 49.25 10.54 57.12
CA SER A 545 49.24 10.28 58.57
C SER A 545 50.53 9.60 59.01
#